data_AF-A0A355G9N9-F1
#
_entry.id   AF-A0A355G9N9-F1
#
_cell.length_a   1.000
_cell.length_b   1.000
_cell.length_c   1.000
_cell.angle_alpha   90.00
_cell.angle_beta   90.00
_cell.angle_gamma   90.00
#
_symmetry.space_group_name_H-M   'P 1'
#
loop_
_entity.id
_entity.type
_entity.pdbx_description
1 polymer ?
#
loop_
_entity_poly.entity_id
_entity_poly.type
_entity_poly.pdbx_seq_one_letter_code
_entity_poly.pdbx_strand_id
1 'polypeptide(L)' 'ASTMMMIGAGTPAGQVVGATDDTGSRPVGKEYYPADVAATIYTKLGVNLDHYFVSPEDGRPLIVCEGQPIPELMG' A
#
# COMPACT_ATOMS: atom_id res chain seq x y z
N ALA A 1 -11.31 -11.89 -2.93
CA ALA A 1 -10.91 -10.72 -2.12
C ALA A 1 -10.02 -11.16 -0.96
N SER A 2 -9.13 -10.29 -0.48
CA SER A 2 -8.27 -10.53 0.70
C SER A 2 -8.56 -9.47 1.75
N THR A 3 -8.48 -9.84 3.04
CA THR A 3 -8.69 -8.93 4.18
C THR A 3 -7.39 -8.79 4.96
N MET A 4 -7.08 -7.57 5.40
CA MET A 4 -5.89 -7.25 6.19
C MET A 4 -6.27 -6.36 7.37
N MET A 5 -5.48 -6.43 8.44
CA MET A 5 -5.60 -5.55 9.60
C MET A 5 -4.32 -4.74 9.74
N MET A 6 -4.45 -3.43 9.98
CA MET A 6 -3.33 -2.50 10.11
C MET A 6 -3.45 -1.77 11.45
N ILE A 7 -2.44 -1.91 12.32
CA ILE A 7 -2.43 -1.37 13.68
C ILE A 7 -1.02 -0.88 14.01
N GLY A 8 -0.91 0.28 14.64
CA GLY A 8 0.38 0.92 14.95
C GLY A 8 0.85 1.88 13.85
N ALA A 9 2.08 2.40 13.99
CA ALA A 9 2.69 3.37 13.08
C ALA A 9 1.77 4.58 12.72
N GLY A 10 0.96 5.02 13.70
CA GLY A 10 -0.01 6.11 13.51
C GLY A 10 -1.20 5.76 12.60
N THR A 11 -1.49 4.49 12.35
CA THR A 11 -2.68 4.09 11.59
C THR A 11 -3.96 4.45 12.36
N PRO A 12 -4.94 5.13 11.75
CA PRO A 12 -6.19 5.46 12.42
C PRO A 12 -6.96 4.20 12.82
N ALA A 13 -7.45 4.19 14.06
CA ALA A 13 -8.21 3.07 14.62
C ALA A 13 -9.71 3.15 14.29
N GLY A 14 -10.39 2.00 14.33
CA GLY A 14 -11.86 1.93 14.29
C GLY A 14 -12.50 2.19 12.93
N GLN A 15 -11.75 2.10 11.84
CA GLN A 15 -12.26 2.28 10.48
C GLN A 15 -12.24 1.00 9.66
N VAL A 16 -13.12 0.94 8.67
CA VAL A 16 -13.15 -0.08 7.62
C VAL A 16 -12.88 0.62 6.30
N VAL A 17 -11.94 0.10 5.51
CA VAL A 17 -11.55 0.66 4.22
C VAL A 17 -11.93 -0.30 3.11
N GLY A 18 -12.68 0.20 2.13
CA GLY A 18 -13.15 -0.56 0.97
C GLY A 18 -14.41 -1.39 1.23
N ALA A 19 -14.92 -1.99 0.15
CA ALA A 19 -16.06 -2.89 0.16
C ALA A 19 -15.92 -3.89 -1.00
N THR A 20 -16.67 -4.99 -0.95
CA THR A 20 -16.81 -5.93 -2.06
C THR A 20 -18.27 -6.09 -2.45
N ASP A 21 -18.53 -6.73 -3.60
CA ASP A 21 -19.89 -7.13 -3.98
C ASP A 21 -20.50 -8.11 -2.98
N ASP A 22 -21.80 -8.38 -3.14
CA ASP A 22 -22.59 -9.28 -2.29
C ASP A 22 -22.05 -10.72 -2.24
N THR A 23 -21.31 -11.12 -3.27
CA THR A 23 -20.62 -12.41 -3.36
C THR A 23 -19.18 -12.39 -2.84
N GLY A 24 -18.63 -11.22 -2.48
CA GLY A 24 -17.22 -11.06 -2.10
C GLY A 24 -16.21 -11.26 -3.24
N SER A 25 -16.68 -11.28 -4.49
CA SER A 25 -15.86 -11.68 -5.64
C SER A 25 -14.98 -10.54 -6.17
N ARG A 26 -15.52 -9.32 -6.14
CA ARG A 26 -14.87 -8.12 -6.66
C ARG A 26 -14.97 -6.96 -5.68
N PRO A 27 -13.97 -6.06 -5.66
CA PRO A 27 -14.08 -4.80 -4.94
C PRO A 27 -15.19 -3.92 -5.51
N VAL A 28 -15.81 -3.13 -4.64
CA VAL A 28 -16.77 -2.09 -4.99
C VAL A 28 -16.15 -0.74 -4.63
N GLY A 29 -16.08 0.17 -5.60
CA GLY A 29 -15.46 1.48 -5.41
C GLY A 29 -13.96 1.46 -5.71
N LYS A 30 -13.17 2.09 -4.83
CA LYS A 30 -11.72 2.20 -5.02
C LYS A 30 -11.04 0.87 -4.70
N GLU A 31 -10.28 0.37 -5.67
CA GLU A 31 -9.46 -0.83 -5.53
C GLU A 31 -8.10 -0.49 -4.94
N TYR A 32 -7.57 -1.41 -4.13
CA TYR A 32 -6.21 -1.33 -3.59
C TYR A 32 -5.48 -2.64 -3.88
N TYR A 33 -4.22 -2.52 -4.27
CA TYR A 33 -3.36 -3.65 -4.64
C TYR A 33 -2.31 -3.90 -3.56
N PRO A 34 -1.66 -5.09 -3.55
CA PRO A 34 -0.58 -5.38 -2.61
C PRO A 34 0.55 -4.33 -2.61
N ALA A 35 0.82 -3.71 -3.77
CA ALA A 35 1.78 -2.63 -3.88
C ALA A 35 1.36 -1.39 -3.06
N ASP A 36 0.07 -1.04 -3.01
CA ASP A 36 -0.43 0.11 -2.24
C ASP A 36 -0.28 -0.13 -0.73
N VAL A 37 -0.48 -1.38 -0.31
CA VAL A 37 -0.24 -1.80 1.09
C VAL A 37 1.24 -1.67 1.45
N ALA A 38 2.14 -2.16 0.57
CA ALA A 38 3.58 -2.00 0.76
C ALA A 38 3.99 -0.52 0.82
N ALA A 39 3.49 0.30 -0.12
CA ALA A 39 3.73 1.74 -0.16
C ALA A 39 3.27 2.44 1.12
N THR A 40 2.11 2.06 1.67
CA THR A 40 1.59 2.58 2.94
C THR A 40 2.53 2.26 4.10
N ILE A 41 2.98 1.01 4.20
CA ILE A 41 3.91 0.56 5.25
C ILE A 41 5.23 1.32 5.13
N TYR A 42 5.83 1.36 3.94
CA TYR A 42 7.09 2.05 3.69
C TYR A 42 7.02 3.53 4.03
N THR A 43 5.94 4.21 3.61
CA THR A 43 5.74 5.62 3.92
C THR A 43 5.62 5.86 5.43
N LYS A 44 4.86 5.01 6.15
CA LYS A 44 4.74 5.10 7.62
C LYS A 44 6.04 4.80 8.36
N LEU A 45 6.95 4.03 7.76
CA LEU A 45 8.31 3.79 8.27
C LEU A 45 9.31 4.90 7.88
N GLY A 46 8.89 5.92 7.13
CA GLY A 46 9.75 7.02 6.68
C GLY A 46 10.62 6.68 5.47
N VAL A 47 10.31 5.61 4.74
CA VAL A 47 11.00 5.24 3.50
C VAL A 47 10.52 6.13 2.36
N ASN A 48 11.45 6.75 1.64
CA ASN A 48 11.15 7.55 0.46
C ASN A 48 10.80 6.65 -0.74
N LEU A 49 9.55 6.69 -1.20
CA LEU A 49 9.07 5.89 -2.33
C LEU A 49 9.61 6.36 -3.69
N ASP A 50 9.96 7.64 -3.82
CA ASP A 50 10.53 8.20 -5.06
C ASP A 50 12.01 7.83 -5.26
N HIS A 51 12.61 7.17 -4.26
CA HIS A 51 13.97 6.69 -4.36
C HIS A 51 14.06 5.46 -5.26
N TYR A 52 15.12 5.39 -6.05
CA TYR A 52 15.47 4.22 -6.84
C TYR A 52 16.96 3.92 -6.66
N PHE A 53 17.27 2.63 -6.65
CA PHE A 53 18.64 2.15 -6.66
C PHE A 53 19.05 1.85 -8.10
N VAL A 54 20.35 1.87 -8.38
CA VAL A 54 20.88 1.47 -9.68
C VAL A 54 21.59 0.14 -9.52
N SER A 55 21.16 -0.87 -10.27
CA SER A 55 21.80 -2.19 -10.29
C SER A 55 23.27 -2.05 -10.71
N PRO A 56 24.24 -2.54 -9.92
CA PRO A 56 25.65 -2.45 -10.28
C PRO A 56 26.04 -3.38 -11.44
N GLU A 57 25.21 -4.39 -11.75
CA GLU A 57 25.50 -5.39 -12.78
C GLU A 57 25.16 -4.89 -14.19
N ASP A 58 24.00 -4.22 -14.35
CA ASP A 58 23.44 -3.87 -15.65
C ASP A 58 22.90 -2.44 -15.73
N GLY A 59 23.02 -1.65 -14.66
CA GLY A 59 22.62 -0.25 -14.61
C GLY A 59 21.11 -0.01 -14.59
N ARG A 60 20.28 -1.05 -14.41
CA ARG A 60 18.82 -0.89 -14.37
C ARG A 60 18.35 -0.22 -13.08
N PRO A 61 17.36 0.68 -13.16
CA PRO A 61 16.75 1.25 -11.96
C PRO A 61 15.91 0.19 -11.24
N LEU A 62 16.12 0.07 -9.93
CA LEU A 62 15.36 -0.75 -9.00
C LEU A 62 14.54 0.20 -8.12
N ILE A 63 13.24 0.23 -8.35
CA ILE A 63 12.31 1.05 -7.58
C ILE A 63 11.95 0.38 -6.25
N VAL A 64 11.67 1.19 -5.23
CA VAL A 64 11.30 0.69 -3.89
C VAL A 64 9.92 0.05 -3.90
N CYS A 65 8.94 0.70 -4.53
CA CYS A 65 7.57 0.23 -4.64
C CYS A 65 6.83 0.95 -5.78
N GLU A 66 5.97 0.24 -6.50
CA GLU A 66 5.12 0.83 -7.57
C GLU A 66 3.79 1.39 -7.05
N GLY A 67 3.39 1.02 -5.82
CA GLY A 67 2.10 1.39 -5.26
C GLY A 67 2.05 2.80 -4.71
N GLN A 68 0.85 3.22 -4.32
CA GLN A 68 0.62 4.50 -3.67
C GLN A 68 0.08 4.27 -2.25
N PRO A 69 0.47 5.10 -1.25
CA PRO A 69 -0.06 4.97 0.09
C PRO A 69 -1.59 5.08 0.13
N ILE A 70 -2.23 4.20 0.89
CA ILE A 70 -3.68 4.17 1.11
C ILE A 70 -4.04 5.36 2.02
N PRO A 71 -4.68 6.42 1.51
CA PRO A 71 -4.83 7.69 2.23
C PRO A 71 -5.66 7.55 3.52
N GLU A 72 -6.67 6.67 3.52
CA GLU A 72 -7.50 6.39 4.69
C GLU A 72 -6.67 5.84 5.86
N LEU A 73 -5.55 5.16 5.57
CA LEU A 73 -4.67 4.59 6.59
C LEU A 73 -3.58 5.56 7.05
N MET A 74 -3.40 6.73 6.42
CA MET A 74 -2.21 7.56 6.66
C MET A 74 -2.23 8.36 7.97
N GLY A 75 -3.39 8.83 8.44
CA GLY A 75 -3.58 9.43 9.78
C GLY A 75 -2.92 10.78 10.00
#